data_AF-A0A2N9L392-F1
#
_entry.id   AF-A0A2N9L392-F1
#
_cell.length_a   1.000
_cell.length_b   1.000
_cell.length_c   1.000
_cell.angle_alpha   90.00
_cell.angle_beta   90.00
_cell.angle_gamma   90.00
#
_symmetry.space_group_name_H-M   'P 1'
#
loop_
_entity.id
_entity.type
_entity.pdbx_description
1 polymer ?
#
loop_
_entity_poly.entity_id
_entity_poly.type
_entity_poly.pdbx_seq_one_letter_code
_entity_poly.pdbx_strand_id
1 'polypeptide(L)'
;MPDPQSISVNEDERMIPVWSIIVASLAFVLVEYYFWVIAPNQRHHAPSALGLRIYFNLSWGVLAALYFLMVGYVSKDAPRRAMSTRFWMLICFVMPAGIGAVLYFLLRSPQVSRCPACGTHVQSDFHFCPQCNYQLAANCGNCFRTVRATDQYCTRCGHELATDQTPARLRVMSE
;
A
#
# COMPACT_ATOMS: atom_id res chain seq x y z
N MET A 1 -28.95 12.39 -17.29
CA MET A 1 -27.75 13.02 -16.72
C MET A 1 -27.33 12.16 -15.53
N PRO A 2 -26.25 11.39 -15.64
CA PRO A 2 -25.70 10.64 -14.52
C PRO A 2 -25.18 11.62 -13.47
N ASP A 3 -25.58 11.43 -12.22
CA ASP A 3 -25.01 12.19 -11.09
C ASP A 3 -23.50 11.92 -11.01
N PRO A 4 -22.66 12.95 -10.88
CA PRO A 4 -21.24 12.76 -10.64
C PRO A 4 -21.11 12.13 -9.26
N GLN A 5 -20.85 10.83 -9.21
CA GLN A 5 -20.52 10.14 -7.97
C GLN A 5 -19.39 10.90 -7.30
N SER A 6 -19.67 11.45 -6.13
CA SER A 6 -18.66 12.08 -5.28
C SER A 6 -17.59 11.03 -5.01
N ILE A 7 -16.44 11.17 -5.65
CA ILE A 7 -15.24 10.41 -5.33
C ILE A 7 -15.03 10.66 -3.84
N SER A 8 -15.32 9.67 -3.00
CA SER A 8 -15.03 9.74 -1.58
C SER A 8 -13.52 9.58 -1.41
N VAL A 9 -12.77 10.63 -1.76
CA VAL A 9 -11.30 10.71 -1.70
C VAL A 9 -10.77 10.38 -0.29
N ASN A 10 -11.63 10.48 0.73
CA ASN A 10 -11.31 10.32 2.14
C ASN A 10 -10.83 8.91 2.57
N GLU A 11 -11.23 7.83 1.88
CA GLU A 11 -10.83 6.46 2.29
C GLU A 11 -9.39 6.12 1.88
N ASP A 12 -8.94 6.62 0.72
CA ASP A 12 -7.58 6.40 0.19
C ASP A 12 -6.55 7.34 0.82
N GLU A 13 -6.97 8.53 1.26
CA GLU A 13 -6.10 9.56 1.85
C GLU A 13 -5.47 9.14 3.18
N ARG A 14 -6.05 8.16 3.88
CA ARG A 14 -5.53 7.69 5.17
C ARG A 14 -4.66 6.45 5.05
N MET A 15 -4.03 6.20 3.91
CA MET A 15 -3.09 5.08 3.77
C MET A 15 -1.91 5.17 4.77
N ILE A 16 -1.59 6.38 5.24
CA ILE A 16 -0.57 6.64 6.26
C ILE A 16 -1.25 6.91 7.61
N PRO A 17 -0.92 6.15 8.68
CA PRO A 17 -1.52 6.37 9.99
C PRO A 17 -0.96 7.62 10.69
N VAL A 18 -1.80 8.32 11.46
CA VAL A 18 -1.41 9.56 12.17
C VAL A 18 -0.22 9.34 13.12
N TRP A 19 -0.14 8.17 13.76
CA TRP A 19 0.97 7.85 14.67
C TRP A 19 2.32 7.88 13.94
N SER A 20 2.39 7.46 12.67
CA SER A 20 3.67 7.48 11.95
C SER A 20 4.07 8.88 11.53
N ILE A 21 3.12 9.77 11.30
CA ILE A 21 3.39 11.20 11.05
C ILE A 21 3.96 11.86 12.31
N ILE A 22 3.40 11.56 13.48
CA ILE A 22 3.91 12.05 14.77
C ILE A 22 5.33 11.53 15.00
N VAL A 23 5.59 10.24 14.79
CA VAL A 23 6.93 9.66 14.97
C VAL A 23 7.93 10.23 13.95
N ALA A 24 7.53 10.40 12.68
CA ALA A 24 8.40 10.97 11.64
C ALA A 24 8.77 12.43 11.93
N SER A 25 7.80 13.26 12.36
CA SER A 25 8.06 14.65 12.76
C SER A 25 8.96 14.73 13.99
N LEU A 26 8.73 13.88 14.99
CA LEU A 26 9.59 13.80 16.18
C LEU A 26 11.02 13.38 15.80
N ALA A 27 11.18 12.36 14.95
CA ALA A 27 12.49 11.92 14.49
C ALA A 27 13.23 13.01 13.71
N PHE A 28 12.52 13.74 12.85
CA PHE A 28 13.07 14.87 12.11
C PHE A 28 13.59 15.96 13.06
N VAL A 29 12.76 16.40 14.01
CA VAL A 29 13.12 17.42 15.02
C VAL A 29 14.29 16.95 15.89
N LEU A 30 14.35 15.67 16.27
CA LEU A 30 15.49 15.12 17.03
C LEU A 30 16.81 15.18 16.25
N VAL A 31 16.77 14.89 14.95
CA VAL A 31 17.95 15.01 14.08
C VAL A 31 18.37 16.47 13.97
N GLU A 32 17.43 17.38 13.73
CA GLU A 32 17.73 18.82 13.69
C GLU A 32 18.33 19.32 15.02
N TYR A 33 17.73 18.94 16.14
CA TYR A 33 18.22 19.27 17.48
C TYR A 33 19.65 18.76 17.72
N TYR A 34 19.94 17.51 17.32
CA TYR A 34 21.28 16.94 17.45
C TYR A 34 22.32 17.73 16.66
N PHE A 35 22.02 18.08 15.40
CA PHE A 35 22.94 18.81 14.54
C PHE A 35 23.11 20.29 14.92
N TRP A 36 22.08 20.93 15.48
CA TRP A 36 22.11 22.35 15.85
C TRP A 36 22.55 22.63 17.29
N VAL A 37 22.32 21.72 18.25
CA VAL A 37 22.59 21.98 19.68
C VAL A 37 23.77 21.15 20.19
N ILE A 38 23.79 19.84 19.92
CA ILE A 38 24.80 18.93 20.47
C ILE A 38 26.09 18.97 19.67
N ALA A 39 26.00 18.85 18.34
CA ALA A 39 27.15 18.82 17.45
C ALA A 39 28.06 20.06 17.49
N PRO A 40 27.57 21.32 17.66
CA PRO A 40 28.48 22.45 17.84
C PRO A 40 29.12 22.47 19.23
N ASN A 41 28.42 21.99 20.26
CA ASN A 41 28.92 21.97 21.64
C ASN A 41 30.11 21.00 21.81
N GLN A 42 30.22 19.98 20.95
CA GLN A 42 31.33 19.01 20.98
C GLN A 42 32.54 19.38 20.11
N ARG A 43 32.50 20.50 19.36
CA ARG A 43 33.62 20.87 18.47
C ARG A 43 34.56 21.85 19.15
N HIS A 44 35.71 21.36 19.58
CA HIS A 44 36.82 22.20 20.01
C HIS A 44 37.70 22.71 18.84
N HIS A 45 37.58 22.17 17.61
CA HIS A 45 38.41 22.56 16.46
C HIS A 45 37.57 22.89 15.21
N ALA A 46 38.10 23.83 14.41
CA ALA A 46 37.62 24.48 13.17
C ALA A 46 36.17 24.21 12.69
N PRO A 47 35.37 25.27 12.42
CA PRO A 47 34.02 25.09 11.89
C PRO A 47 34.07 24.52 10.47
N SER A 48 33.62 23.27 10.30
CA SER A 48 33.29 22.74 8.97
C SER A 48 32.38 23.71 8.23
N ALA A 49 32.57 23.89 6.92
CA ALA A 49 31.74 24.75 6.07
C ALA A 49 30.25 24.56 6.37
N LEU A 50 29.53 25.66 6.59
CA LEU A 50 28.12 25.67 7.00
C LEU A 50 27.23 24.85 6.04
N GLY A 51 27.53 24.89 4.73
CA GLY A 51 26.83 24.12 3.72
C GLY A 51 26.90 22.60 3.94
N LEU A 52 28.05 22.08 4.36
CA LEU A 52 28.21 20.65 4.65
C LEU A 52 27.34 20.22 5.84
N ARG A 53 27.25 21.06 6.88
CA ARG A 53 26.41 20.79 8.06
C ARG A 53 24.93 20.76 7.71
N ILE A 54 24.47 21.74 6.92
CA ILE A 54 23.07 21.83 6.46
C ILE A 54 22.73 20.61 5.59
N TYR A 55 23.62 20.22 4.69
CA TYR A 55 23.45 19.04 3.85
C TYR A 55 23.27 17.75 4.67
N PHE A 56 24.17 17.49 5.63
CA PHE A 56 24.07 16.29 6.47
C PHE A 56 22.84 16.30 7.36
N ASN A 57 22.48 17.46 7.93
CA ASN A 57 21.28 17.58 8.75
C ASN A 57 20.02 17.28 7.93
N LEU A 58 19.82 17.99 6.81
CA LEU A 58 18.63 17.84 5.99
C LEU A 58 18.52 16.43 5.39
N SER A 59 19.63 15.89 4.87
CA SER A 59 19.63 14.53 4.31
C SER A 59 19.27 13.48 5.36
N TRP A 60 19.86 13.54 6.55
CA TRP A 60 19.59 12.57 7.61
C TRP A 60 18.19 12.73 8.21
N GLY A 61 17.71 13.96 8.37
CA GLY A 61 16.36 14.24 8.87
C GLY A 61 15.29 13.74 7.89
N VAL A 62 15.42 14.04 6.60
CA VAL A 62 14.49 13.58 5.57
C VAL A 62 14.50 12.05 5.47
N LEU A 63 15.68 11.41 5.49
CA LEU A 63 15.79 9.95 5.47
C LEU A 63 15.10 9.31 6.68
N ALA A 64 15.31 9.84 7.88
CA ALA A 64 14.66 9.34 9.10
C ALA A 64 13.14 9.49 9.01
N ALA A 65 12.64 10.66 8.59
CA ALA A 65 11.20 10.91 8.45
C ALA A 65 10.55 9.96 7.42
N LEU A 66 11.16 9.83 6.23
CA LEU A 66 10.68 8.91 5.19
C LEU A 66 10.66 7.46 5.65
N TYR A 67 11.67 7.04 6.41
CA TYR A 67 11.73 5.70 6.97
C TYR A 67 10.57 5.43 7.94
N PHE A 68 10.29 6.32 8.89
CA PHE A 68 9.16 6.14 9.82
C PHE A 68 7.80 6.20 9.13
N LEU A 69 7.63 7.04 8.11
CA LEU A 69 6.43 7.04 7.27
C LEU A 69 6.25 5.70 6.54
N MET A 70 7.34 5.11 6.03
CA MET A 70 7.31 3.79 5.40
C MET A 70 6.92 2.68 6.40
N VAL A 71 7.46 2.71 7.62
CA VAL A 71 7.05 1.76 8.68
C VAL A 71 5.57 1.90 9.01
N GLY A 72 5.08 3.14 9.09
CA GLY A 72 3.65 3.45 9.26
C GLY A 72 2.78 2.86 8.15
N TYR A 73 3.19 3.05 6.90
CA TYR A 73 2.52 2.47 5.75
C TYR A 73 2.43 0.93 5.83
N VAL A 74 3.55 0.26 6.12
CA VAL A 74 3.59 -1.22 6.23
C VAL A 74 2.66 -1.72 7.35
N SER A 75 2.58 -1.00 8.47
CA SER A 75 1.68 -1.36 9.57
C SER A 75 0.20 -1.43 9.16
N LYS A 76 -0.22 -0.54 8.25
CA LYS A 76 -1.60 -0.46 7.79
C LYS A 76 -1.87 -1.38 6.61
N ASP A 77 -0.87 -1.65 5.77
CA ASP A 77 -1.03 -2.52 4.60
C ASP A 77 -0.95 -4.02 4.92
N ALA A 78 -0.11 -4.44 5.88
CA ALA A 78 0.02 -5.84 6.28
C ALA A 78 -1.31 -6.56 6.62
N PRO A 79 -2.24 -5.98 7.43
CA PRO A 79 -3.50 -6.66 7.76
C PRO A 79 -4.45 -6.79 6.56
N ARG A 80 -4.37 -5.90 5.55
CA ARG A 80 -5.20 -5.98 4.34
C ARG A 80 -4.86 -7.22 3.50
N ARG A 81 -3.65 -7.75 3.68
CA ARG A 81 -3.10 -8.91 2.95
C ARG A 81 -3.10 -10.19 3.78
N ALA A 82 -3.80 -10.18 4.91
CA ALA A 82 -3.84 -11.26 5.90
C ALA A 82 -2.44 -11.70 6.39
N MET A 83 -1.46 -10.79 6.38
CA MET A 83 -0.12 -11.02 6.94
C MET A 83 -0.03 -10.50 8.38
N SER A 84 0.82 -11.12 9.19
CA SER A 84 1.02 -10.71 10.59
C SER A 84 1.73 -9.35 10.67
N THR A 85 0.98 -8.31 11.01
CA THR A 85 1.49 -6.93 11.10
C THR A 85 2.68 -6.78 12.04
N ARG A 86 2.67 -7.48 13.19
CA ARG A 86 3.72 -7.39 14.20
C ARG A 86 5.07 -7.88 13.68
N PHE A 87 5.07 -8.99 12.94
CA PHE A 87 6.28 -9.57 12.36
C PHE A 87 6.91 -8.62 11.34
N TRP A 88 6.09 -8.06 10.44
CA TRP A 88 6.58 -7.13 9.42
C TRP A 88 7.03 -5.79 9.97
N MET A 89 6.34 -5.26 10.99
CA MET A 89 6.80 -4.06 11.70
C MET A 89 8.14 -4.30 12.40
N LEU A 90 8.31 -5.45 13.07
CA LEU A 90 9.57 -5.80 13.72
C LEU A 90 10.70 -5.90 12.71
N ILE A 91 10.50 -6.59 11.58
CA ILE A 91 11.50 -6.67 10.51
C ILE A 91 11.85 -5.28 9.98
N CYS A 92 10.85 -4.44 9.69
CA CYS A 92 11.09 -3.09 9.18
C CYS A 92 11.88 -2.24 10.17
N PHE A 93 11.62 -2.38 11.47
CA PHE A 93 12.27 -1.63 12.54
C PHE A 93 13.70 -2.12 12.85
N VAL A 94 13.91 -3.43 12.89
CA VAL A 94 15.20 -4.04 13.27
C VAL A 94 16.21 -4.00 12.13
N MET A 95 15.75 -4.11 10.88
CA MET A 95 16.63 -4.07 9.71
C MET A 95 16.88 -2.61 9.30
N PRO A 96 18.07 -2.05 9.52
CA PRO A 96 18.37 -0.66 9.18
C PRO A 96 18.34 -0.42 7.66
N ALA A 97 18.39 0.85 7.26
CA ALA A 97 18.45 1.28 5.86
C ALA A 97 17.25 0.87 4.98
N GLY A 98 16.09 0.56 5.57
CA GLY A 98 14.87 0.25 4.82
C GLY A 98 14.86 -1.14 4.18
N ILE A 99 15.83 -2.01 4.48
CA ILE A 99 15.90 -3.39 3.97
C ILE A 99 14.60 -4.15 4.28
N GLY A 100 14.04 -3.97 5.48
CA GLY A 100 12.78 -4.60 5.85
C GLY A 100 11.58 -4.15 4.99
N ALA A 101 11.57 -2.89 4.55
CA ALA A 101 10.55 -2.40 3.63
C ALA A 101 10.73 -3.00 2.22
N VAL A 102 11.97 -3.11 1.73
CA VAL A 102 12.26 -3.78 0.44
C VAL A 102 11.79 -5.24 0.47
N LEU A 103 12.13 -5.98 1.54
CA LEU A 103 11.65 -7.35 1.73
C LEU A 103 10.13 -7.42 1.77
N TYR A 104 9.48 -6.49 2.47
CA TYR A 104 8.02 -6.43 2.51
C TYR A 104 7.40 -6.30 1.11
N PHE A 105 7.93 -5.41 0.27
CA PHE A 105 7.41 -5.23 -1.09
C PHE A 105 7.65 -6.45 -1.99
N LEU A 106 8.78 -7.14 -1.83
CA LEU A 106 9.10 -8.35 -2.60
C LEU A 106 8.25 -9.55 -2.20
N LEU A 107 7.96 -9.72 -0.91
CA LEU A 107 7.21 -10.86 -0.36
C LEU A 107 5.71 -10.57 -0.17
N ARG A 108 5.22 -9.44 -0.67
CA ARG A 108 3.83 -8.99 -0.47
C ARG A 108 2.83 -9.95 -1.12
N SER A 109 1.97 -10.60 -0.33
CA SER A 109 0.86 -11.42 -0.84
C SER A 109 -0.23 -10.57 -1.49
N PRO A 110 -1.04 -11.11 -2.43
CA PRO A 110 -2.19 -10.39 -2.99
C PRO A 110 -3.20 -9.99 -1.90
N GLN A 111 -4.02 -8.97 -2.20
CA GLN A 111 -5.02 -8.47 -1.25
C GLN A 111 -6.08 -9.55 -1.01
N VAL A 112 -6.54 -9.66 0.25
CA VAL A 112 -7.57 -10.63 0.63
C VAL A 112 -8.91 -9.90 0.75
N SER A 113 -9.92 -10.43 0.08
CA SER A 113 -11.30 -9.95 0.15
C SER A 113 -12.19 -11.00 0.82
N ARG A 114 -13.40 -10.62 1.21
CA ARG A 114 -14.41 -11.56 1.71
C ARG A 114 -15.41 -11.87 0.61
N CYS A 115 -15.76 -13.14 0.46
CA CYS A 115 -16.83 -13.54 -0.44
C CYS A 115 -18.17 -12.95 0.07
N PRO A 116 -18.94 -12.24 -0.75
CA PRO A 116 -20.21 -11.64 -0.31
C PRO A 116 -21.32 -12.68 -0.10
N ALA A 117 -21.19 -13.90 -0.65
CA ALA A 117 -22.18 -14.95 -0.47
C ALA A 117 -21.96 -15.77 0.82
N CYS A 118 -20.72 -16.18 1.11
CA CYS A 118 -20.42 -17.07 2.25
C CYS A 118 -19.51 -16.46 3.31
N GLY A 119 -18.94 -15.27 3.10
CA GLY A 119 -18.05 -14.61 4.05
C GLY A 119 -16.63 -15.16 4.14
N THR A 120 -16.30 -16.25 3.41
CA THR A 120 -14.95 -16.83 3.41
C THR A 120 -13.92 -15.82 2.90
N HIS A 121 -12.72 -15.84 3.48
CA HIS A 121 -11.57 -15.06 3.01
C HIS A 121 -11.03 -15.65 1.70
N VAL A 122 -10.99 -14.84 0.65
CA VAL A 122 -10.55 -15.24 -0.68
C VAL A 122 -9.56 -14.21 -1.23
N GLN A 123 -8.48 -14.68 -1.85
CA GLN A 123 -7.50 -13.82 -2.50
C GLN A 123 -8.12 -13.15 -3.74
N SER A 124 -7.67 -11.94 -4.07
CA SER A 124 -8.15 -11.17 -5.23
C SER A 124 -7.98 -11.89 -6.58
N ASP A 125 -7.08 -12.86 -6.65
CA ASP A 125 -6.67 -13.50 -7.89
C ASP A 125 -7.57 -14.70 -8.26
N PHE A 126 -8.48 -15.11 -7.35
CA PHE A 126 -9.41 -16.20 -7.60
C PHE A 126 -10.65 -15.74 -8.36
N HIS A 127 -11.05 -16.49 -9.38
CA HIS A 127 -12.24 -16.17 -10.19
C HIS A 127 -13.53 -16.65 -9.52
N PHE A 128 -13.44 -17.74 -8.76
CA PHE A 128 -14.55 -18.37 -8.05
C PHE A 128 -14.16 -18.61 -6.59
N CYS A 129 -15.13 -18.51 -5.69
CA CYS A 129 -14.93 -18.87 -4.29
C CYS A 129 -14.83 -20.40 -4.16
N PRO A 130 -13.77 -20.95 -3.52
CA PRO A 130 -13.59 -22.39 -3.39
C PRO A 130 -14.59 -23.07 -2.44
N GLN A 131 -15.35 -22.31 -1.65
CA GLN A 131 -16.31 -22.85 -0.68
C GLN A 131 -17.75 -22.85 -1.19
N CYS A 132 -18.16 -21.82 -1.94
CA CYS A 132 -19.57 -21.65 -2.36
C CYS A 132 -19.75 -21.50 -3.87
N ASN A 133 -18.67 -21.64 -4.66
CA ASN A 133 -18.68 -21.46 -6.11
C ASN A 133 -19.15 -20.07 -6.59
N TYR A 134 -19.13 -19.08 -5.70
CA TYR A 134 -19.54 -17.73 -6.04
C TYR A 134 -18.51 -17.05 -6.97
N GLN A 135 -18.96 -16.48 -8.08
CA GLN A 135 -18.09 -15.80 -9.04
C GLN A 135 -17.60 -14.46 -8.50
N LEU A 136 -16.29 -14.37 -8.25
CA LEU A 136 -15.60 -13.22 -7.67
C LEU A 136 -15.14 -12.22 -8.73
N ALA A 137 -14.71 -12.69 -9.91
CA ALA A 137 -14.22 -11.88 -11.02
C ALA A 137 -14.96 -12.20 -12.33
N ALA A 138 -15.04 -11.23 -13.24
CA ALA A 138 -15.60 -11.44 -14.57
C ALA A 138 -14.66 -12.33 -15.39
N ASN A 139 -15.23 -13.35 -16.05
CA ASN A 139 -14.51 -14.28 -16.90
C ASN A 139 -15.27 -14.49 -18.21
N CYS A 140 -14.54 -14.88 -19.25
CA CYS A 140 -15.13 -15.26 -20.53
C CYS A 140 -15.78 -16.63 -20.44
N GLY A 141 -17.01 -16.77 -20.94
CA GLY A 141 -17.77 -18.03 -20.97
C GLY A 141 -17.22 -19.09 -21.95
N ASN A 142 -16.40 -18.67 -22.92
CA ASN A 142 -15.80 -19.57 -23.90
C ASN A 142 -14.40 -20.08 -23.47
N CYS A 143 -13.49 -19.16 -23.08
CA CYS A 143 -12.11 -19.53 -22.75
C CYS A 143 -11.76 -19.49 -21.24
N PHE A 144 -12.73 -19.13 -20.38
CA PHE A 144 -12.61 -19.06 -18.92
C PHE A 144 -11.49 -18.18 -18.37
N ARG A 145 -10.92 -17.29 -19.20
CA ARG A 145 -9.92 -16.32 -18.78
C ARG A 145 -10.58 -15.08 -18.15
N THR A 146 -9.88 -14.43 -17.23
CA THR A 146 -10.34 -13.16 -16.64
C THR A 146 -10.48 -12.09 -17.71
N VAL A 147 -11.52 -11.29 -17.56
CA VAL A 147 -11.80 -10.12 -18.39
C VAL A 147 -12.17 -8.96 -17.49
N ARG A 148 -12.04 -7.73 -17.97
CA ARG A 148 -12.54 -6.58 -17.22
C ARG A 148 -14.05 -6.52 -17.38
N ALA A 149 -14.73 -6.01 -16.36
CA ALA A 149 -16.18 -5.80 -16.40
C ALA A 149 -16.63 -4.90 -17.57
N THR A 150 -15.75 -3.99 -18.01
CA THR A 150 -15.99 -3.04 -19.11
C THR A 150 -15.63 -3.59 -20.49
N ASP A 151 -15.02 -4.78 -20.59
CA ASP A 151 -14.61 -5.34 -21.87
C ASP A 151 -15.84 -5.87 -22.63
N GLN A 152 -15.99 -5.49 -23.90
CA GLN A 152 -17.07 -6.01 -24.77
C GLN A 152 -16.69 -7.37 -25.39
N TYR A 153 -15.40 -7.56 -25.69
CA TYR A 153 -14.87 -8.77 -26.30
C TYR A 153 -13.69 -9.31 -25.51
N CYS A 154 -13.54 -10.63 -25.44
CA CYS A 154 -12.42 -11.26 -24.77
C CYS A 154 -11.11 -11.00 -25.52
N THR A 155 -10.13 -10.40 -24.85
CA THR A 155 -8.78 -10.13 -25.38
C THR A 155 -7.98 -11.36 -25.78
N ARG A 156 -8.43 -12.57 -25.40
CA ARG A 156 -7.74 -13.83 -25.70
C ARG A 156 -8.35 -14.59 -26.87
N CYS A 157 -9.67 -14.68 -26.93
CA CYS A 157 -10.38 -15.52 -27.90
C CYS A 157 -11.36 -14.77 -28.82
N GLY A 158 -11.57 -13.46 -28.61
CA GLY A 158 -12.49 -12.65 -29.41
C GLY A 158 -13.98 -12.89 -29.11
N HIS A 159 -14.32 -13.71 -28.11
CA HIS A 159 -15.71 -13.98 -27.70
C HIS A 159 -16.41 -12.71 -27.19
N GLU A 160 -17.66 -12.51 -27.58
CA GLU A 160 -18.48 -11.39 -27.14
C GLU A 160 -19.01 -11.61 -25.73
N LEU A 161 -18.54 -10.80 -24.78
CA LEU A 161 -18.80 -10.94 -23.34
C LEU A 161 -20.24 -10.56 -22.96
N ALA A 162 -20.92 -9.79 -23.80
CA ALA A 162 -22.34 -9.45 -23.60
C ALA A 162 -23.25 -10.69 -23.63
N THR A 163 -22.82 -11.75 -24.31
CA THR A 163 -23.56 -13.02 -24.38
C THR A 163 -23.38 -13.89 -23.12
N ASP A 164 -22.37 -13.59 -22.29
CA ASP A 164 -22.06 -14.37 -21.10
C ASP A 164 -23.00 -14.01 -19.92
N GLN A 165 -23.42 -15.02 -19.15
CA GLN A 165 -24.23 -14.83 -17.94
C GLN A 165 -23.36 -14.42 -16.74
N THR A 166 -22.80 -13.21 -16.79
CA THR A 166 -22.11 -12.61 -15.63
C THR A 166 -23.12 -12.12 -14.57
N PRO A 167 -22.84 -12.26 -13.26
CA PRO A 167 -23.74 -11.79 -12.21
C PRO A 167 -23.92 -10.26 -12.28
N ALA A 168 -25.15 -9.79 -12.03
CA ALA A 168 -25.55 -8.38 -12.20
C ALA A 168 -24.59 -7.37 -11.53
N ARG A 169 -24.04 -7.69 -10.36
CA ARG A 169 -23.08 -6.82 -9.66
C ARG A 169 -21.82 -6.49 -10.46
N LEU A 170 -21.38 -7.39 -11.35
CA LEU A 170 -20.19 -7.18 -12.18
C LEU A 170 -20.51 -6.33 -13.42
N ARG A 171 -21.80 -6.15 -13.75
CA ARG A 171 -22.27 -5.31 -14.86
C ARG A 171 -22.48 -3.85 -14.46
N VAL A 172 -22.58 -3.56 -13.17
CA VAL A 172 -22.75 -2.18 -12.65
C VAL A 172 -21.56 -1.27 -13.04
N MET A 173 -20.40 -1.84 -13.39
CA MET A 173 -19.23 -1.06 -13.83
C MET A 173 -19.19 -0.77 -15.34
N SER A 174 -20.16 -1.27 -16.13
CA SER A 174 -20.20 -1.10 -17.59
C SER A 174 -21.26 -0.10 -18.09
N GLU A 175 -22.10 0.43 -17.20
CA GLU A 175 -23.13 1.44 -17.50
C GLU A 175 -22.69 2.87 -17.16
#